data_AF-A0A3Q0CUN8-F1
#
_entry.id   AF-A0A3Q0CUN8-F1
#
_cell.length_a   1.000
_cell.length_b   1.000
_cell.length_c   1.000
_cell.angle_alpha   90.00
_cell.angle_beta   90.00
_cell.angle_gamma   90.00
#
_symmetry.space_group_name_H-M   'P 1'
#
loop_
_entity.id
_entity.type
_entity.pdbx_description
1 polymer ?
#
loop_
_entity_poly.entity_id
_entity_poly.type
_entity_poly.pdbx_seq_one_letter_code
_entity_poly.pdbx_strand_id
1 'polypeptide(L)'
;MRKRTEPVTLEHESCAASGSSSSGSAAAALDADCRLKQNLRLAGKGPAEPRSGADAGMKRALGRRKSLWFRLRKIILCALGFYIAIPFLVKLCPGIQAKLIFLNFVRVPYFIDLKKPQDQGLNHTCNYYLQPEDDVTIGVWHTIPSIWWKNAQGKDQMWYEDALASNHPIILYLHGNAGTRGGDHRVELYKVLSSLGYHVVTFDYRGWGDSVGTPSERGMTYDALHVFDWIKARSGDNPVYIWGHSLGTGVATNLVRRLCERETPPDALILESPFTNIREEAKSHPFSVIYRYFPGFDWFFLDPITSSGIKFANDENVKHISCPLLILHAEDDPVVPFHLGRKVLDSLRGLLSESTPDCCSLHQKL
;
A
#
# COMPACT_ATOMS: atom_id res chain seq x y z
N MET A 1 12.66 56.71 -15.58
CA MET A 1 13.82 56.94 -14.69
C MET A 1 14.52 55.61 -14.44
N ARG A 2 15.83 55.55 -14.71
CA ARG A 2 16.73 54.39 -14.49
C ARG A 2 17.06 54.23 -13.00
N LYS A 3 17.20 52.99 -12.53
CA LYS A 3 18.39 52.36 -11.87
C LYS A 3 17.91 51.09 -11.13
N ARG A 4 18.32 49.89 -11.56
CA ARG A 4 19.59 49.16 -11.33
C ARG A 4 19.66 48.47 -9.96
N THR A 5 19.60 47.14 -10.06
CA THR A 5 20.15 46.07 -9.22
C THR A 5 21.46 46.39 -8.50
N GLU A 6 21.62 45.84 -7.28
CA GLU A 6 22.89 45.31 -6.76
C GLU A 6 22.68 44.15 -5.75
N PRO A 7 23.68 43.26 -5.58
CA PRO A 7 23.58 41.98 -4.88
C PRO A 7 24.23 42.00 -3.49
N VAL A 8 23.93 41.01 -2.64
CA VAL A 8 24.62 40.78 -1.36
C VAL A 8 25.27 39.40 -1.36
N THR A 9 26.59 39.42 -1.20
CA THR A 9 27.52 38.32 -0.94
C THR A 9 27.38 37.81 0.49
N LEU A 10 27.42 36.49 0.67
CA LEU A 10 27.52 35.83 1.97
C LEU A 10 29.00 35.52 2.27
N GLU A 11 29.49 36.09 3.37
CA GLU A 11 30.80 35.79 3.95
C GLU A 11 30.79 34.53 4.81
N HIS A 12 31.98 33.96 4.91
CA HIS A 12 32.42 32.89 5.79
C HIS A 12 32.23 33.23 7.29
N GLU A 13 31.74 32.26 8.07
CA GLU A 13 32.09 32.16 9.49
C GLU A 13 32.58 30.75 9.85
N SER A 14 33.80 30.74 10.37
CA SER A 14 34.50 29.65 11.04
C SER A 14 34.14 29.62 12.53
N CYS A 15 33.82 28.45 13.09
CA CYS A 15 33.87 28.24 14.54
C CYS A 15 35.16 27.48 14.91
N ALA A 16 36.05 28.16 15.62
CA ALA A 16 37.12 27.56 16.41
C ALA A 16 36.80 27.76 17.89
N ALA A 17 36.84 26.68 18.67
CA ALA A 17 36.80 26.71 20.12
C ALA A 17 38.22 26.63 20.69
N SER A 18 38.54 27.59 21.57
CA SER A 18 39.62 27.60 22.57
C SER A 18 39.60 26.32 23.43
N GLY A 19 40.68 25.74 23.95
CA GLY A 19 42.03 26.24 24.20
C GLY A 19 42.39 26.10 25.70
N SER A 20 43.35 25.23 26.04
CA SER A 20 44.33 25.30 27.17
C SER A 20 44.95 23.90 27.36
N SER A 21 46.23 23.68 27.68
CA SER A 21 47.41 24.52 27.89
C SER A 21 48.66 23.63 28.09
N SER A 22 49.83 24.16 27.75
CA SER A 22 51.19 23.91 28.30
C SER A 22 51.82 22.50 28.13
N SER A 23 53.12 22.28 27.91
CA SER A 23 54.33 23.11 27.73
C SER A 23 55.55 22.16 27.54
N GLY A 24 56.59 22.59 26.81
CA GLY A 24 57.95 21.97 26.78
C GLY A 24 58.48 21.78 25.35
N SER A 25 59.21 22.74 24.75
CA SER A 25 60.68 22.95 24.85
C SER A 25 61.48 21.82 24.18
N ALA A 26 62.48 21.98 23.31
CA ALA A 26 63.09 23.09 22.56
C ALA A 26 64.18 22.47 21.62
N ALA A 27 64.67 23.27 20.66
CA ALA A 27 65.94 23.16 19.90
C ALA A 27 66.06 22.02 18.86
N ALA A 28 66.19 22.26 17.55
CA ALA A 28 67.18 23.03 16.75
C ALA A 28 68.46 22.25 16.37
N ALA A 29 68.49 21.85 15.09
CA ALA A 29 69.59 21.92 14.11
C ALA A 29 70.90 21.09 14.24
N LEU A 30 71.29 20.53 13.08
CA LEU A 30 72.64 20.43 12.45
C LEU A 30 73.17 19.02 12.08
N ASP A 31 73.67 18.98 10.83
CA ASP A 31 74.77 18.17 10.24
C ASP A 31 74.65 16.63 10.17
N ALA A 32 75.29 15.89 9.26
CA ALA A 32 75.89 16.07 7.93
C ALA A 32 76.49 14.69 7.55
N ASP A 33 76.62 14.42 6.24
CA ASP A 33 77.54 13.45 5.62
C ASP A 33 77.23 11.93 5.84
N CYS A 34 77.53 10.96 4.97
CA CYS A 34 78.46 10.88 3.86
C CYS A 34 78.16 9.64 2.96
N ARG A 35 78.25 9.83 1.63
CA ARG A 35 78.76 8.94 0.56
C ARG A 35 78.18 7.52 0.30
N LEU A 36 77.67 7.19 -0.89
CA LEU A 36 78.26 7.06 -2.25
C LEU A 36 78.76 5.63 -2.56
N LYS A 37 78.10 4.95 -3.53
CA LYS A 37 78.74 4.27 -4.67
C LYS A 37 77.73 3.73 -5.69
N GLN A 38 77.65 4.43 -6.81
CA GLN A 38 77.27 3.91 -8.12
C GLN A 38 78.39 3.00 -8.65
N ASN A 39 78.04 1.97 -9.45
CA ASN A 39 78.84 1.55 -10.61
C ASN A 39 78.03 0.66 -11.56
N LEU A 40 77.92 1.10 -12.82
CA LEU A 40 77.50 0.32 -13.99
C LEU A 40 78.52 -0.77 -14.33
N ARG A 41 78.07 -1.93 -14.85
CA ARG A 41 78.75 -2.70 -15.92
C ARG A 41 77.78 -3.50 -16.81
N LEU A 42 77.73 -3.07 -18.07
CA LEU A 42 77.67 -3.76 -19.37
C LEU A 42 77.23 -5.25 -19.50
N ALA A 43 76.24 -5.44 -20.38
CA ALA A 43 76.08 -6.41 -21.48
C ALA A 43 76.47 -7.90 -21.29
N GLY A 44 75.48 -8.78 -21.51
CA GLY A 44 75.67 -10.20 -21.84
C GLY A 44 74.39 -10.79 -22.46
N LYS A 45 74.47 -11.16 -23.74
CA LYS A 45 73.41 -11.78 -24.57
C LYS A 45 73.50 -13.31 -24.37
N GLY A 46 72.37 -13.98 -24.10
CA GLY A 46 72.24 -15.44 -24.00
C GLY A 46 70.79 -15.88 -24.26
N PRO A 47 70.54 -17.09 -24.81
CA PRO A 47 69.42 -17.35 -25.71
C PRO A 47 68.07 -17.48 -25.00
N ALA A 48 67.03 -17.08 -25.72
CA ALA A 48 65.63 -17.20 -25.32
C ALA A 48 65.20 -18.66 -25.27
N GLU A 49 64.82 -19.14 -24.08
CA GLU A 49 63.87 -20.27 -23.95
C GLU A 49 62.44 -19.76 -24.21
N PRO A 50 61.60 -20.46 -24.98
CA PRO A 50 60.19 -20.10 -25.10
C PRO A 50 59.43 -20.58 -23.86
N ARG A 51 59.42 -19.80 -22.78
CA ARG A 51 58.55 -20.06 -21.61
C ARG A 51 57.16 -19.47 -21.81
N SER A 52 56.26 -20.32 -22.29
CA SER A 52 54.83 -20.46 -21.92
C SER A 52 53.99 -19.19 -21.59
N GLY A 53 53.97 -18.19 -22.47
CA GLY A 53 52.99 -17.07 -22.37
C GLY A 53 51.51 -17.53 -22.41
N ALA A 54 51.23 -18.65 -23.08
CA ALA A 54 49.89 -19.24 -23.14
C ALA A 54 49.40 -19.82 -21.80
N ASP A 55 50.31 -20.40 -21.00
CA ASP A 55 49.98 -21.07 -19.74
C ASP A 55 49.68 -20.07 -18.62
N ALA A 56 50.39 -18.93 -18.60
CA ALA A 56 50.11 -17.84 -17.67
C ALA A 56 48.76 -17.14 -17.96
N GLY A 57 48.42 -16.92 -19.24
CA GLY A 57 47.12 -16.37 -19.65
C GLY A 57 45.96 -17.31 -19.33
N MET A 58 46.13 -18.62 -19.58
CA MET A 58 45.16 -19.67 -19.24
C MET A 58 44.93 -19.77 -17.72
N LYS A 59 46.00 -19.73 -16.91
CA LYS A 59 45.91 -19.76 -15.43
C LYS A 59 45.22 -18.53 -14.85
N ARG A 60 45.46 -17.33 -15.42
CA ARG A 60 44.79 -16.08 -15.00
C ARG A 60 43.30 -16.07 -15.37
N ALA A 61 42.94 -16.59 -16.55
CA ALA A 61 41.55 -16.74 -16.98
C ALA A 61 40.79 -17.81 -16.16
N LEU A 62 41.43 -18.95 -15.84
CA LEU A 62 40.88 -19.96 -14.93
C LEU A 62 40.69 -19.42 -13.50
N GLY A 63 41.64 -18.63 -12.99
CA GLY A 63 41.55 -18.00 -11.66
C GLY A 63 40.41 -16.99 -11.57
N ARG A 64 40.21 -16.17 -12.61
CA ARG A 64 39.04 -15.27 -12.72
C ARG A 64 37.72 -16.02 -12.81
N ARG A 65 37.63 -17.10 -13.59
CA ARG A 65 36.43 -17.96 -13.69
C ARG A 65 36.11 -18.66 -12.37
N LYS A 66 37.12 -19.18 -11.66
CA LYS A 66 36.95 -19.78 -10.32
C LYS A 66 36.48 -18.72 -9.31
N SER A 67 37.10 -17.54 -9.28
CA SER A 67 36.70 -16.43 -8.40
C SER A 67 35.27 -15.95 -8.66
N LEU A 68 34.86 -15.84 -9.93
CA LEU A 68 33.48 -15.52 -10.32
C LEU A 68 32.50 -16.60 -9.86
N TRP A 69 32.84 -17.88 -10.03
CA TRP A 69 32.02 -19.01 -9.59
C TRP A 69 31.87 -19.05 -8.06
N PHE A 70 32.94 -18.77 -7.29
CA PHE A 70 32.85 -18.64 -5.84
C PHE A 70 31.95 -17.47 -5.40
N ARG A 71 32.04 -16.32 -6.08
CA ARG A 71 31.13 -15.18 -5.83
C ARG A 71 29.68 -15.53 -6.16
N LEU A 72 29.44 -16.16 -7.30
CA LEU A 72 28.11 -16.59 -7.72
C LEU A 72 27.53 -17.63 -6.76
N ARG A 73 28.32 -18.62 -6.34
CA ARG A 73 27.93 -19.61 -5.32
C ARG A 73 27.57 -18.94 -4.00
N LYS A 74 28.35 -17.96 -3.55
CA LYS A 74 28.05 -17.19 -2.33
C LYS A 74 26.73 -16.43 -2.47
N ILE A 75 26.49 -15.78 -3.61
CA ILE A 75 25.23 -15.08 -3.90
C ILE A 75 24.05 -16.05 -3.87
N ILE A 76 24.15 -17.21 -4.52
CA ILE A 76 23.11 -18.24 -4.53
C ILE A 76 22.83 -18.75 -3.11
N LEU A 77 23.87 -19.04 -2.32
CA LEU A 77 23.70 -19.50 -0.94
C LEU A 77 23.08 -18.42 -0.05
N CYS A 78 23.46 -17.16 -0.22
CA CYS A 78 22.82 -16.04 0.49
C CYS A 78 21.35 -15.91 0.09
N ALA A 79 21.04 -15.96 -1.20
CA ALA A 79 19.66 -15.90 -1.70
C ALA A 79 18.80 -17.05 -1.18
N LEU A 80 19.35 -18.28 -1.17
CA LEU A 80 18.68 -19.44 -0.59
C LEU A 80 18.48 -19.28 0.92
N GLY A 81 19.47 -18.74 1.64
CA GLY A 81 19.36 -18.42 3.06
C GLY A 81 18.24 -17.43 3.35
N PHE A 82 18.14 -16.35 2.57
CA PHE A 82 17.04 -15.38 2.69
C PHE A 82 15.68 -16.01 2.36
N TYR A 83 15.60 -16.78 1.26
CA TYR A 83 14.39 -17.50 0.88
C TYR A 83 13.90 -18.41 2.00
N ILE A 84 14.78 -19.18 2.65
CA ILE A 84 14.41 -20.04 3.77
C ILE A 84 14.06 -19.22 5.03
N ALA A 85 14.75 -18.10 5.30
CA ALA A 85 14.53 -17.31 6.51
C ALA A 85 13.20 -16.52 6.51
N ILE A 86 12.73 -16.08 5.35
CA ILE A 86 11.52 -15.24 5.23
C ILE A 86 10.26 -15.89 5.84
N PRO A 87 9.90 -17.16 5.51
CA PRO A 87 8.76 -17.83 6.14
C PRO A 87 8.82 -17.83 7.67
N PHE A 88 9.99 -18.11 8.26
CA PHE A 88 10.18 -18.10 9.71
C PHE A 88 10.03 -16.70 10.29
N LEU A 89 10.58 -15.68 9.63
CA LEU A 89 10.46 -14.29 10.08
C LEU A 89 8.98 -13.84 10.10
N VAL A 90 8.22 -14.16 9.05
CA VAL A 90 6.78 -13.85 8.98
C VAL A 90 6.02 -14.55 10.09
N LYS A 91 6.31 -15.84 10.33
CA LYS A 91 5.66 -16.63 11.39
C LYS A 91 6.00 -16.16 12.80
N LEU A 92 7.24 -15.77 13.05
CA LEU A 92 7.73 -15.37 14.38
C LEU A 92 7.37 -13.92 14.73
N CYS A 93 7.01 -13.09 13.75
CA CYS A 93 6.73 -11.67 13.95
C CYS A 93 5.30 -11.30 13.50
N PRO A 94 4.30 -11.37 14.40
CA PRO A 94 2.91 -11.01 14.08
C PRO A 94 2.74 -9.59 13.52
N GLY A 95 3.55 -8.63 13.97
CA GLY A 95 3.54 -7.26 13.45
C GLY A 95 4.00 -7.15 11.99
N ILE A 96 4.92 -8.03 11.54
CA ILE A 96 5.34 -8.10 10.13
C ILE A 96 4.21 -8.72 9.32
N GLN A 97 3.60 -9.79 9.81
CA GLN A 97 2.48 -10.45 9.15
C GLN A 97 1.30 -9.48 8.95
N ALA A 98 0.88 -8.75 9.99
CA ALA A 98 -0.18 -7.75 9.89
C ALA A 98 0.14 -6.69 8.84
N LYS A 99 1.38 -6.18 8.83
CA LYS A 99 1.84 -5.22 7.80
C LYS A 99 1.82 -5.82 6.39
N LEU A 100 2.14 -7.10 6.22
CA LEU A 100 2.09 -7.76 4.90
C LEU A 100 0.66 -7.97 4.39
N ILE A 101 -0.29 -8.25 5.28
CA ILE A 101 -1.71 -8.40 4.92
C ILE A 101 -2.28 -7.03 4.53
N PHE A 102 -2.09 -6.04 5.38
CA PHE A 102 -2.74 -4.73 5.27
C PHE A 102 -1.98 -3.71 4.43
N LEU A 103 -0.68 -3.90 4.20
CA LEU A 103 0.18 -2.98 3.44
C LEU A 103 -0.03 -1.48 3.77
N ASN A 104 -0.48 -1.18 4.99
CA ASN A 104 -0.96 0.15 5.40
C ASN A 104 0.20 1.16 5.54
N PHE A 105 1.43 0.69 5.51
CA PHE A 105 2.64 1.49 5.47
C PHE A 105 2.96 2.01 4.05
N VAL A 106 2.36 1.43 3.01
CA VAL A 106 2.57 1.85 1.61
C VAL A 106 1.68 3.06 1.32
N ARG A 107 2.28 4.25 1.39
CA ARG A 107 1.61 5.53 1.13
C ARG A 107 1.92 6.00 -0.28
N VAL A 108 1.05 5.64 -1.22
CA VAL A 108 1.13 6.07 -2.62
C VAL A 108 -0.15 6.83 -2.98
N PRO A 109 -0.04 8.01 -3.61
CA PRO A 109 1.18 8.77 -3.88
C PRO A 109 1.90 9.26 -2.61
N TYR A 110 3.23 9.37 -2.68
CA TYR A 110 4.05 9.81 -1.56
C TYR A 110 3.89 11.31 -1.33
N PHE A 111 3.98 11.75 -0.06
CA PHE A 111 4.00 13.17 0.34
C PHE A 111 2.74 13.99 -0.01
N ILE A 112 1.57 13.35 -0.13
CA ILE A 112 0.31 14.09 -0.27
C ILE A 112 -0.21 14.61 1.07
N ASP A 113 -0.82 15.80 1.05
CA ASP A 113 -1.56 16.36 2.18
C ASP A 113 -3.04 15.97 2.07
N LEU A 114 -3.44 14.93 2.79
CA LEU A 114 -4.81 14.43 2.78
C LEU A 114 -5.83 15.42 3.38
N LYS A 115 -5.39 16.50 4.02
CA LYS A 115 -6.26 17.60 4.48
C LYS A 115 -6.71 18.50 3.33
N LYS A 116 -6.04 18.44 2.18
CA LYS A 116 -6.23 19.33 1.03
C LYS A 116 -6.58 18.53 -0.22
N PRO A 117 -7.79 17.94 -0.31
CA PRO A 117 -8.21 17.16 -1.48
C PRO A 117 -8.10 17.94 -2.80
N GLN A 118 -8.20 19.28 -2.78
CA GLN A 118 -8.00 20.12 -3.96
C GLN A 118 -6.63 19.95 -4.62
N ASP A 119 -5.59 19.61 -3.85
CA ASP A 119 -4.24 19.38 -4.39
C ASP A 119 -4.17 18.10 -5.24
N GLN A 120 -5.17 17.22 -5.11
CA GLN A 120 -5.35 16.01 -5.93
C GLN A 120 -6.36 16.24 -7.09
N GLY A 121 -6.76 17.49 -7.33
CA GLY A 121 -7.72 17.84 -8.38
C GLY A 121 -9.19 17.61 -8.00
N LEU A 122 -9.48 17.48 -6.69
CA LEU A 122 -10.82 17.39 -6.14
C LEU A 122 -11.27 18.74 -5.58
N ASN A 123 -11.70 19.64 -6.47
CA ASN A 123 -12.00 21.05 -6.16
C ASN A 123 -13.35 21.30 -5.43
N HIS A 124 -14.13 20.26 -5.19
CA HIS A 124 -15.43 20.31 -4.50
C HIS A 124 -15.56 19.15 -3.51
N THR A 125 -14.46 18.92 -2.79
CA THR A 125 -14.35 17.86 -1.78
C THR A 125 -13.93 18.47 -0.46
N CYS A 126 -14.63 18.08 0.60
CA CYS A 126 -14.33 18.50 1.96
C CYS A 126 -13.68 17.35 2.74
N ASN A 127 -12.70 17.68 3.60
CA ASN A 127 -12.04 16.73 4.50
C ASN A 127 -12.61 16.85 5.92
N TYR A 128 -12.84 15.70 6.55
CA TYR A 128 -13.31 15.55 7.93
C TYR A 128 -12.39 14.60 8.69
N TYR A 129 -12.47 14.67 10.03
CA TYR A 129 -11.92 13.66 10.92
C TYR A 129 -13.03 13.16 11.83
N LEU A 130 -13.33 11.87 11.75
CA LEU A 130 -14.31 11.21 12.61
C LEU A 130 -13.59 10.36 13.65
N GLN A 131 -14.21 10.19 14.81
CA GLN A 131 -13.66 9.43 15.93
C GLN A 131 -14.59 8.27 16.26
N PRO A 132 -14.37 7.08 15.65
CA PRO A 132 -15.17 5.91 15.98
C PRO A 132 -14.91 5.41 17.40
N GLU A 133 -13.67 5.51 17.89
CA GLU A 133 -13.25 5.11 19.25
C GLU A 133 -12.35 6.21 19.84
N ASP A 134 -12.19 6.24 21.16
CA ASP A 134 -11.45 7.30 21.89
C ASP A 134 -10.00 7.50 21.39
N ASP A 135 -9.34 6.42 20.97
CA ASP A 135 -7.95 6.41 20.49
C ASP A 135 -7.83 6.25 18.96
N VAL A 136 -8.95 6.30 18.25
CA VAL A 136 -9.02 6.13 16.79
C VAL A 136 -9.55 7.39 16.15
N THR A 137 -8.87 7.86 15.10
CA THR A 137 -9.36 8.98 14.29
C THR A 137 -9.20 8.61 12.83
N ILE A 138 -10.28 8.70 12.05
CA ILE A 138 -10.28 8.36 10.63
C ILE A 138 -10.47 9.62 9.79
N GLY A 139 -9.63 9.80 8.78
CA GLY A 139 -9.75 10.88 7.81
C GLY A 139 -10.77 10.52 6.72
N VAL A 140 -11.76 11.38 6.52
CA VAL A 140 -12.88 11.17 5.60
C VAL A 140 -12.92 12.29 4.56
N TRP A 141 -13.16 11.94 3.31
CA TRP A 141 -13.44 12.87 2.23
C TRP A 141 -14.89 12.76 1.79
N HIS A 142 -15.55 13.90 1.61
CA HIS A 142 -16.86 14.01 1.00
C HIS A 142 -16.77 14.87 -0.25
N THR A 143 -16.93 14.23 -1.40
CA THR A 143 -17.03 14.89 -2.71
C THR A 143 -18.50 15.04 -3.06
N ILE A 144 -18.98 16.26 -3.32
CA ILE A 144 -20.37 16.49 -3.73
C ILE A 144 -20.54 16.27 -5.23
N PRO A 145 -21.78 16.17 -5.76
CA PRO A 145 -22.05 16.18 -7.18
C PRO A 145 -21.36 17.35 -7.90
N SER A 146 -20.70 17.06 -9.02
CA SER A 146 -19.89 18.05 -9.75
C SER A 146 -20.72 19.26 -10.19
N ILE A 147 -22.02 19.10 -10.43
CA ILE A 147 -22.94 20.18 -10.77
C ILE A 147 -22.95 21.31 -9.71
N TRP A 148 -22.57 21.00 -8.47
CA TRP A 148 -22.52 21.94 -7.35
C TRP A 148 -21.13 22.50 -7.07
N TRP A 149 -20.13 22.21 -7.92
CA TRP A 149 -18.74 22.60 -7.66
C TRP A 149 -18.56 24.11 -7.40
N LYS A 150 -19.34 24.96 -8.10
CA LYS A 150 -19.33 26.42 -7.91
C LYS A 150 -19.93 26.82 -6.57
N ASN A 151 -21.03 26.17 -6.16
CA ASN A 151 -21.71 26.42 -4.89
C ASN A 151 -20.83 26.03 -3.70
N ALA A 152 -20.00 25.00 -3.87
CA ALA A 152 -19.08 24.50 -2.85
C ALA A 152 -17.89 25.42 -2.55
N GLN A 153 -17.57 26.38 -3.44
CA GLN A 153 -16.39 27.22 -3.28
C GLN A 153 -16.49 28.09 -2.02
N GLY A 154 -15.51 27.97 -1.13
CA GLY A 154 -15.45 28.73 0.12
C GLY A 154 -16.48 28.31 1.17
N LYS A 155 -17.15 27.16 0.99
CA LYS A 155 -18.08 26.60 1.97
C LYS A 155 -17.35 25.80 3.04
N ASP A 156 -17.94 25.78 4.23
CA ASP A 156 -17.42 25.05 5.39
C ASP A 156 -17.96 23.62 5.46
N GLN A 157 -17.45 22.85 6.43
CA GLN A 157 -17.84 21.45 6.65
C GLN A 157 -19.35 21.28 6.88
N MET A 158 -19.99 22.23 7.58
CA MET A 158 -21.42 22.15 7.89
C MET A 158 -22.27 22.23 6.62
N TRP A 159 -21.94 23.12 5.69
CA TRP A 159 -22.63 23.19 4.41
C TRP A 159 -22.51 21.90 3.59
N TYR A 160 -21.34 21.26 3.61
CA TYR A 160 -21.15 19.96 2.95
C TYR A 160 -21.93 18.84 3.66
N GLU A 161 -22.02 18.85 4.99
CA GLU A 161 -22.86 17.90 5.74
C GLU A 161 -24.34 18.05 5.38
N ASP A 162 -24.85 19.29 5.36
CA ASP A 162 -26.24 19.58 4.96
C ASP A 162 -26.52 19.16 3.51
N ALA A 163 -25.50 19.24 2.64
CA ALA A 163 -25.62 18.84 1.24
C ALA A 163 -25.90 17.33 1.06
N LEU A 164 -25.61 16.47 2.06
CA LEU A 164 -25.98 15.05 2.02
C LEU A 164 -27.50 14.82 2.04
N ALA A 165 -28.28 15.79 2.54
CA ALA A 165 -29.74 15.75 2.56
C ALA A 165 -30.37 16.28 1.26
N SER A 166 -29.59 16.33 0.16
CA SER A 166 -30.06 16.79 -1.15
C SER A 166 -31.02 15.78 -1.81
N ASN A 167 -31.15 15.80 -3.14
CA ASN A 167 -31.85 14.76 -3.90
C ASN A 167 -30.86 13.89 -4.71
N HIS A 168 -29.59 13.86 -4.30
CA HIS A 168 -28.53 13.12 -4.98
C HIS A 168 -28.16 11.85 -4.19
N PRO A 169 -28.04 10.70 -4.87
CA PRO A 169 -27.62 9.46 -4.23
C PRO A 169 -26.21 9.56 -3.65
N ILE A 170 -25.93 8.76 -2.62
CA ILE A 170 -24.63 8.75 -1.93
C ILE A 170 -23.94 7.41 -2.17
N ILE A 171 -22.65 7.44 -2.49
CA ILE A 171 -21.77 6.27 -2.52
C ILE A 171 -20.78 6.36 -1.37
N LEU A 172 -20.82 5.38 -0.47
CA LEU A 172 -19.75 5.10 0.48
C LEU A 172 -18.73 4.17 -0.18
N TYR A 173 -17.58 4.72 -0.58
CA TYR A 173 -16.50 3.97 -1.23
C TYR A 173 -15.45 3.50 -0.22
N LEU A 174 -15.28 2.18 -0.15
CA LEU A 174 -14.35 1.45 0.70
C LEU A 174 -13.17 0.96 -0.15
N HIS A 175 -12.02 1.60 0.03
CA HIS A 175 -10.86 1.41 -0.86
C HIS A 175 -10.13 0.07 -0.64
N GLY A 176 -9.38 -0.35 -1.66
CA GLY A 176 -8.58 -1.58 -1.61
C GLY A 176 -7.32 -1.48 -0.75
N ASN A 177 -6.51 -2.54 -0.82
CA ASN A 177 -5.28 -2.67 -0.04
C ASN A 177 -4.25 -1.58 -0.41
N ALA A 178 -3.36 -1.24 0.52
CA ALA A 178 -2.32 -0.21 0.34
C ALA A 178 -2.84 1.18 -0.07
N GLY A 179 -1.93 2.12 -0.30
CA GLY A 179 -2.24 3.47 -0.74
C GLY A 179 -3.00 4.27 0.32
N THR A 180 -3.67 5.34 -0.12
CA THR A 180 -4.54 6.18 0.71
C THR A 180 -5.80 6.56 -0.05
N ARG A 181 -6.76 7.22 0.59
CA ARG A 181 -7.95 7.78 -0.07
C ARG A 181 -7.60 8.73 -1.22
N GLY A 182 -6.39 9.30 -1.23
CA GLY A 182 -5.84 10.14 -2.29
C GLY A 182 -5.12 9.42 -3.43
N GLY A 183 -5.21 8.09 -3.55
CA GLY A 183 -4.61 7.35 -4.66
C GLY A 183 -5.21 7.72 -6.02
N ASP A 184 -4.37 7.94 -7.04
CA ASP A 184 -4.76 8.48 -8.36
C ASP A 184 -5.98 7.78 -8.99
N HIS A 185 -5.96 6.43 -9.09
CA HIS A 185 -7.08 5.66 -9.65
C HIS A 185 -8.39 5.84 -8.84
N ARG A 186 -8.28 6.07 -7.53
CA ARG A 186 -9.43 6.30 -6.65
C ARG A 186 -9.97 7.70 -6.85
N VAL A 187 -9.08 8.69 -6.93
CA VAL A 187 -9.43 10.09 -7.24
C VAL A 187 -10.18 10.19 -8.56
N GLU A 188 -9.73 9.47 -9.61
CA GLU A 188 -10.44 9.42 -10.88
C GLU A 188 -11.84 8.78 -10.76
N LEU A 189 -11.97 7.70 -9.99
CA LEU A 189 -13.29 7.13 -9.68
C LEU A 189 -14.21 8.16 -9.01
N TYR A 190 -13.72 8.91 -8.02
CA TYR A 190 -14.54 9.92 -7.34
C TYR A 190 -15.02 11.01 -8.29
N LYS A 191 -14.16 11.45 -9.22
CA LYS A 191 -14.52 12.42 -10.27
C LYS A 191 -15.60 11.88 -11.19
N VAL A 192 -15.49 10.62 -11.62
CA VAL A 192 -16.52 9.97 -12.45
C VAL A 192 -17.84 9.90 -11.70
N LEU A 193 -17.87 9.38 -10.47
CA LEU A 193 -19.09 9.27 -9.68
C LEU A 193 -19.71 10.64 -9.37
N SER A 194 -18.90 11.64 -9.03
CA SER A 194 -19.36 13.02 -8.85
C SER A 194 -19.93 13.61 -10.14
N SER A 195 -19.33 13.32 -11.31
CA SER A 195 -19.84 13.75 -12.61
C SER A 195 -21.19 13.14 -12.96
N LEU A 196 -21.47 11.93 -12.46
CA LEU A 196 -22.75 11.24 -12.59
C LEU A 196 -23.80 11.71 -11.58
N GLY A 197 -23.47 12.69 -10.73
CA GLY A 197 -24.40 13.28 -9.80
C GLY A 197 -24.50 12.57 -8.46
N TYR A 198 -23.50 11.77 -8.07
CA TYR A 198 -23.43 11.16 -6.74
C TYR A 198 -22.67 12.05 -5.76
N HIS A 199 -23.07 12.03 -4.50
CA HIS A 199 -22.14 12.29 -3.40
C HIS A 199 -21.22 11.09 -3.24
N VAL A 200 -19.92 11.33 -3.07
CA VAL A 200 -18.93 10.28 -2.84
C VAL A 200 -18.30 10.52 -1.48
N VAL A 201 -18.54 9.61 -0.53
CA VAL A 201 -17.89 9.60 0.77
C VAL A 201 -16.89 8.45 0.80
N THR A 202 -15.65 8.74 1.18
CA THR A 202 -14.59 7.74 1.33
C THR A 202 -13.70 8.09 2.51
N PHE A 203 -12.97 7.13 3.04
CA PHE A 203 -12.11 7.35 4.19
C PHE A 203 -10.93 6.39 4.18
N ASP A 204 -9.86 6.75 4.88
CA ASP A 204 -8.76 5.83 5.17
C ASP A 204 -9.07 5.04 6.45
N TYR A 205 -8.98 3.72 6.39
CA TYR A 205 -9.10 2.85 7.57
C TYR A 205 -8.10 3.23 8.67
N ARG A 206 -8.37 2.88 9.93
CA ARG A 206 -7.42 3.09 11.02
C ARG A 206 -6.01 2.56 10.66
N GLY A 207 -5.02 3.43 10.73
CA GLY A 207 -3.63 3.12 10.37
C GLY A 207 -3.26 3.29 8.88
N TRP A 208 -4.18 3.73 8.01
CA TRP A 208 -3.89 4.17 6.63
C TRP A 208 -3.80 5.69 6.56
N GLY A 209 -3.08 6.19 5.56
CA GLY A 209 -2.98 7.63 5.30
C GLY A 209 -2.61 8.42 6.54
N ASP A 210 -3.47 9.36 6.91
CA ASP A 210 -3.41 10.17 8.13
C ASP A 210 -4.39 9.72 9.24
N SER A 211 -5.04 8.57 9.07
CA SER A 211 -5.89 7.95 10.09
C SER A 211 -5.05 7.29 11.19
N VAL A 212 -5.44 7.52 12.45
CA VAL A 212 -4.78 7.03 13.66
C VAL A 212 -5.42 5.71 14.11
N GLY A 213 -4.58 4.77 14.56
CA GLY A 213 -5.00 3.47 15.11
C GLY A 213 -4.23 2.29 14.48
N THR A 214 -4.56 1.07 14.91
CA THR A 214 -3.95 -0.16 14.40
C THR A 214 -4.97 -0.97 13.58
N PRO A 215 -4.62 -1.41 12.35
CA PRO A 215 -5.49 -2.24 11.52
C PRO A 215 -5.96 -3.52 12.23
N SER A 216 -7.24 -3.81 12.11
CA SER A 216 -7.80 -5.14 12.34
C SER A 216 -9.10 -5.26 11.56
N GLU A 217 -9.52 -6.46 11.18
CA GLU A 217 -10.79 -6.63 10.47
C GLU A 217 -11.98 -6.07 11.25
N ARG A 218 -12.03 -6.34 12.57
CA ARG A 218 -13.07 -5.78 13.46
C ARG A 218 -13.02 -4.25 13.48
N GLY A 219 -11.82 -3.68 13.60
CA GLY A 219 -11.64 -2.23 13.63
C GLY A 219 -12.05 -1.56 12.32
N MET A 220 -11.60 -2.09 11.19
CA MET A 220 -11.96 -1.57 9.86
C MET A 220 -13.47 -1.66 9.61
N THR A 221 -14.11 -2.75 10.05
CA THR A 221 -15.57 -2.90 9.99
C THR A 221 -16.28 -1.85 10.84
N TYR A 222 -15.75 -1.56 12.04
CA TYR A 222 -16.30 -0.54 12.92
C TYR A 222 -16.12 0.88 12.38
N ASP A 223 -14.96 1.18 11.79
CA ASP A 223 -14.72 2.44 11.09
C ASP A 223 -15.77 2.66 9.98
N ALA A 224 -15.99 1.64 9.15
CA ALA A 224 -16.96 1.70 8.06
C ALA A 224 -18.40 1.87 8.55
N LEU A 225 -18.76 1.20 9.65
CA LEU A 225 -20.07 1.32 10.29
C LEU A 225 -20.30 2.73 10.86
N HIS A 226 -19.28 3.30 11.51
CA HIS A 226 -19.34 4.66 12.03
C HIS A 226 -19.50 5.70 10.92
N VAL A 227 -18.78 5.55 9.81
CA VAL A 227 -18.95 6.44 8.64
C VAL A 227 -20.33 6.28 8.02
N PHE A 228 -20.83 5.05 7.89
CA PHE A 228 -22.19 4.82 7.38
C PHE A 228 -23.25 5.46 8.27
N ASP A 229 -23.16 5.28 9.59
CA ASP A 229 -24.09 5.89 10.55
C ASP A 229 -24.00 7.44 10.50
N TRP A 230 -22.78 7.99 10.32
CA TRP A 230 -22.57 9.44 10.12
C TRP A 230 -23.23 9.97 8.84
N ILE A 231 -23.16 9.21 7.73
CA ILE A 231 -23.84 9.53 6.46
C ILE A 231 -25.36 9.45 6.66
N LYS A 232 -25.88 8.34 7.19
CA LYS A 232 -27.32 8.11 7.34
C LYS A 232 -28.00 9.13 8.24
N ALA A 233 -27.32 9.63 9.26
CA ALA A 233 -27.82 10.72 10.10
C ALA A 233 -28.05 12.04 9.33
N ARG A 234 -27.45 12.19 8.15
CA ARG A 234 -27.46 13.41 7.31
C ARG A 234 -28.05 13.20 5.92
N SER A 235 -28.29 11.95 5.50
CA SER A 235 -28.70 11.64 4.13
C SER A 235 -30.14 12.05 3.82
N GLY A 236 -30.95 12.34 4.84
CA GLY A 236 -32.41 12.32 4.68
C GLY A 236 -32.86 10.99 4.09
N ASP A 237 -33.75 11.05 3.10
CA ASP A 237 -34.27 9.89 2.38
C ASP A 237 -33.41 9.46 1.18
N ASN A 238 -32.23 10.06 0.97
CA ASN A 238 -31.37 9.68 -0.15
C ASN A 238 -30.89 8.22 -0.02
N PRO A 239 -30.83 7.50 -1.16
CA PRO A 239 -30.26 6.17 -1.17
C PRO A 239 -28.75 6.23 -0.90
N VAL A 240 -28.28 5.28 -0.10
CA VAL A 240 -26.86 5.10 0.24
C VAL A 240 -26.39 3.75 -0.28
N TYR A 241 -25.53 3.80 -1.29
CA TYR A 241 -24.88 2.64 -1.88
C TYR A 241 -23.51 2.42 -1.25
N ILE A 242 -23.15 1.17 -1.00
CA ILE A 242 -21.82 0.80 -0.51
C ILE A 242 -21.04 0.20 -1.66
N TRP A 243 -19.84 0.71 -1.93
CA TRP A 243 -18.94 0.19 -2.95
C TRP A 243 -17.63 -0.23 -2.30
N GLY A 244 -17.33 -1.53 -2.31
CA GLY A 244 -16.04 -2.06 -1.89
C GLY A 244 -15.17 -2.48 -3.08
N HIS A 245 -13.89 -2.12 -3.06
CA HIS A 245 -12.92 -2.54 -4.07
C HIS A 245 -11.77 -3.36 -3.45
N SER A 246 -11.45 -4.53 -4.02
CA SER A 246 -10.38 -5.42 -3.55
C SER A 246 -10.51 -5.70 -2.05
N LEU A 247 -9.52 -5.38 -1.19
CA LEU A 247 -9.64 -5.49 0.28
C LEU A 247 -10.92 -4.85 0.84
N GLY A 248 -11.36 -3.74 0.23
CA GLY A 248 -12.58 -3.04 0.59
C GLY A 248 -13.86 -3.87 0.40
N THR A 249 -13.86 -4.91 -0.44
CA THR A 249 -15.02 -5.83 -0.55
C THR A 249 -15.25 -6.58 0.75
N GLY A 250 -14.17 -7.04 1.39
CA GLY A 250 -14.23 -7.71 2.69
C GLY A 250 -14.80 -6.81 3.78
N VAL A 251 -14.39 -5.53 3.79
CA VAL A 251 -14.93 -4.53 4.72
C VAL A 251 -16.41 -4.24 4.39
N ALA A 252 -16.75 -4.14 3.11
CA ALA A 252 -18.09 -3.86 2.65
C ALA A 252 -19.07 -4.97 3.04
N THR A 253 -18.72 -6.24 2.79
CA THR A 253 -19.60 -7.36 3.16
C THR A 253 -19.74 -7.53 4.68
N ASN A 254 -18.67 -7.26 5.45
CA ASN A 254 -18.75 -7.20 6.90
C ASN A 254 -19.70 -6.08 7.38
N LEU A 255 -19.57 -4.87 6.84
CA LEU A 255 -20.46 -3.74 7.13
C LEU A 255 -21.91 -4.09 6.81
N VAL A 256 -22.19 -4.53 5.58
CA VAL A 256 -23.55 -4.82 5.13
C VAL A 256 -24.18 -5.94 5.93
N ARG A 257 -23.43 -7.00 6.28
CA ARG A 257 -23.91 -8.04 7.19
C ARG A 257 -24.37 -7.45 8.53
N ARG A 258 -23.59 -6.57 9.14
CA ARG A 258 -23.98 -5.90 10.40
C ARG A 258 -25.21 -5.01 10.25
N LEU A 259 -25.36 -4.36 9.10
CA LEU A 259 -26.54 -3.55 8.79
C LEU A 259 -27.79 -4.43 8.58
N CYS A 260 -27.67 -5.56 7.90
CA CYS A 260 -28.74 -6.54 7.78
C CYS A 260 -29.13 -7.15 9.14
N GLU A 261 -28.16 -7.45 10.00
CA GLU A 261 -28.38 -7.90 11.39
C GLU A 261 -29.09 -6.84 12.26
N ARG A 262 -28.96 -5.55 11.90
CA ARG A 262 -29.66 -4.40 12.51
C ARG A 262 -31.01 -4.09 11.85
N GLU A 263 -31.43 -4.89 10.87
CA GLU A 263 -32.63 -4.64 10.05
C GLU A 263 -32.61 -3.29 9.30
N THR A 264 -31.42 -2.76 9.02
CA THR A 264 -31.21 -1.49 8.29
C THR A 264 -30.28 -1.68 7.09
N PRO A 265 -30.60 -2.61 6.16
CA PRO A 265 -29.74 -2.85 4.99
C PRO A 265 -29.58 -1.56 4.15
N PRO A 266 -28.41 -1.37 3.50
CA PRO A 266 -28.21 -0.26 2.58
C PRO A 266 -29.04 -0.46 1.29
N ASP A 267 -29.16 0.57 0.47
CA ASP A 267 -29.93 0.52 -0.77
C ASP A 267 -29.34 -0.42 -1.83
N ALA A 268 -28.01 -0.56 -1.87
CA ALA A 268 -27.32 -1.59 -2.64
C ALA A 268 -25.87 -1.77 -2.17
N LEU A 269 -25.29 -2.92 -2.53
CA LEU A 269 -23.87 -3.24 -2.38
C LEU A 269 -23.24 -3.48 -3.76
N ILE A 270 -22.07 -2.87 -3.99
CA ILE A 270 -21.23 -3.07 -5.17
C ILE A 270 -19.90 -3.66 -4.69
N LEU A 271 -19.53 -4.81 -5.25
CA LEU A 271 -18.25 -5.47 -5.00
C LEU A 271 -17.41 -5.46 -6.26
N GLU A 272 -16.30 -4.75 -6.25
CA GLU A 272 -15.34 -4.66 -7.35
C GLU A 272 -14.08 -5.48 -7.04
N SER A 273 -13.75 -6.42 -7.93
CA SER A 273 -12.69 -7.42 -7.78
C SER A 273 -12.73 -8.13 -6.41
N PRO A 274 -13.86 -8.76 -6.02
CA PRO A 274 -13.94 -9.46 -4.76
C PRO A 274 -13.11 -10.75 -4.76
N PHE A 275 -12.56 -11.06 -3.60
CA PHE A 275 -12.00 -12.38 -3.26
C PHE A 275 -12.97 -13.14 -2.34
N THR A 276 -12.83 -14.45 -2.22
CA THR A 276 -13.67 -15.27 -1.31
C THR A 276 -13.41 -14.94 0.16
N ASN A 277 -12.19 -15.22 0.62
CA ASN A 277 -11.68 -14.88 1.94
C ASN A 277 -10.16 -14.64 1.88
N ILE A 278 -9.61 -13.96 2.88
CA ILE A 278 -8.21 -13.52 2.85
C ILE A 278 -7.23 -14.69 2.79
N ARG A 279 -7.61 -15.87 3.32
CA ARG A 279 -6.75 -17.06 3.32
C ARG A 279 -6.63 -17.63 1.91
N GLU A 280 -7.74 -17.73 1.19
CA GLU A 280 -7.76 -18.19 -0.19
C GLU A 280 -7.10 -17.17 -1.13
N GLU A 281 -7.31 -15.89 -0.89
CA GLU A 281 -6.62 -14.81 -1.60
C GLU A 281 -5.11 -14.90 -1.38
N ALA A 282 -4.64 -14.98 -0.13
CA ALA A 282 -3.21 -15.12 0.17
C ALA A 282 -2.56 -16.36 -0.48
N LYS A 283 -3.32 -17.44 -0.67
CA LYS A 283 -2.88 -18.66 -1.37
C LYS A 283 -2.84 -18.51 -2.89
N SER A 284 -3.72 -17.69 -3.45
CA SER A 284 -3.88 -17.50 -4.90
C SER A 284 -3.13 -16.28 -5.43
N HIS A 285 -2.73 -15.37 -4.53
CA HIS A 285 -2.06 -14.12 -4.83
C HIS A 285 -0.73 -14.37 -5.57
N PRO A 286 -0.35 -13.57 -6.58
CA PRO A 286 0.90 -13.74 -7.34
C PRO A 286 2.17 -13.84 -6.46
N PHE A 287 2.24 -13.08 -5.37
CA PHE A 287 3.36 -13.15 -4.41
C PHE A 287 3.53 -14.54 -3.76
N SER A 288 2.46 -15.32 -3.64
CA SER A 288 2.54 -16.67 -3.08
C SER A 288 3.29 -17.63 -4.01
N VAL A 289 3.35 -17.38 -5.32
CA VAL A 289 3.95 -18.28 -6.32
C VAL A 289 5.39 -18.67 -5.96
N ILE A 290 6.15 -17.74 -5.38
CA ILE A 290 7.54 -17.96 -4.97
C ILE A 290 7.62 -19.00 -3.82
N TYR A 291 6.65 -19.01 -2.91
CA TYR A 291 6.64 -19.87 -1.72
C TYR A 291 5.57 -20.98 -1.74
N ARG A 292 4.73 -21.06 -2.77
CA ARG A 292 3.57 -21.96 -2.81
C ARG A 292 3.95 -23.44 -2.72
N TYR A 293 5.13 -23.79 -3.23
CA TYR A 293 5.69 -25.14 -3.16
C TYR A 293 6.65 -25.34 -1.97
N PHE A 294 6.80 -24.34 -1.09
CA PHE A 294 7.63 -24.45 0.10
C PHE A 294 6.97 -25.41 1.11
N PRO A 295 7.71 -26.41 1.65
CA PRO A 295 7.16 -27.32 2.64
C PRO A 295 6.62 -26.58 3.87
N GLY A 296 5.34 -26.78 4.18
CA GLY A 296 4.69 -26.07 5.28
C GLY A 296 4.21 -24.66 4.95
N PHE A 297 4.06 -24.29 3.67
CA PHE A 297 3.51 -22.99 3.24
C PHE A 297 2.26 -22.59 4.03
N ASP A 298 1.28 -23.50 4.14
CA ASP A 298 0.05 -23.25 4.90
C ASP A 298 0.35 -22.88 6.36
N TRP A 299 1.28 -23.58 7.01
CA TRP A 299 1.66 -23.35 8.40
C TRP A 299 2.42 -22.02 8.62
N PHE A 300 3.25 -21.63 7.66
CA PHE A 300 4.04 -20.41 7.73
C PHE A 300 3.25 -19.15 7.36
N PHE A 301 2.37 -19.24 6.37
CA PHE A 301 1.73 -18.06 5.77
C PHE A 301 0.22 -18.01 5.98
N LEU A 302 -0.50 -19.12 5.90
CA LEU A 302 -1.97 -19.12 5.94
C LEU A 302 -2.54 -19.27 7.36
N ASP A 303 -2.02 -20.22 8.14
CA ASP A 303 -2.45 -20.46 9.51
C ASP A 303 -2.30 -19.24 10.42
N PRO A 304 -1.21 -18.47 10.34
CA PRO A 304 -1.11 -17.24 11.13
C PRO A 304 -2.19 -16.22 10.77
N ILE A 305 -2.63 -16.14 9.51
CA ILE A 305 -3.69 -15.22 9.08
C ILE A 305 -4.99 -15.64 9.77
N THR A 306 -5.34 -16.93 9.70
CA THR A 306 -6.52 -17.48 10.35
C THR A 306 -6.47 -17.33 11.87
N SER A 307 -5.33 -17.61 12.50
CA SER A 307 -5.15 -17.47 13.95
C SER A 307 -5.19 -16.03 14.43
N SER A 308 -4.87 -15.05 13.56
CA SER A 308 -4.97 -13.62 13.88
C SER A 308 -6.42 -13.08 13.83
N GLY A 309 -7.38 -13.93 13.46
CA GLY A 309 -8.79 -13.55 13.35
C GLY A 309 -9.13 -12.72 12.12
N ILE A 310 -8.21 -12.63 11.15
CA ILE A 310 -8.45 -11.95 9.87
C ILE A 310 -8.97 -13.00 8.88
N LYS A 311 -10.19 -12.78 8.39
CA LYS A 311 -10.96 -13.63 7.49
C LYS A 311 -11.43 -12.87 6.27
N PHE A 312 -12.08 -11.70 6.43
CA PHE A 312 -12.76 -10.98 5.35
C PHE A 312 -13.57 -11.93 4.45
N ALA A 313 -14.47 -12.70 5.06
CA ALA A 313 -15.17 -13.82 4.42
C ALA A 313 -16.33 -13.32 3.55
N ASN A 314 -16.04 -12.78 2.36
CA ASN A 314 -17.06 -12.34 1.41
C ASN A 314 -17.98 -13.51 1.04
N ASP A 315 -17.44 -14.69 0.77
CA ASP A 315 -18.18 -15.92 0.43
C ASP A 315 -19.18 -16.37 1.50
N GLU A 316 -18.86 -16.16 2.79
CA GLU A 316 -19.80 -16.39 3.89
C GLU A 316 -20.77 -15.22 4.06
N ASN A 317 -20.27 -13.98 4.05
CA ASN A 317 -21.08 -12.82 4.37
C ASN A 317 -22.17 -12.54 3.33
N VAL A 318 -21.89 -12.74 2.04
CA VAL A 318 -22.87 -12.49 0.96
C VAL A 318 -24.14 -13.34 1.11
N LYS A 319 -24.06 -14.46 1.82
CA LYS A 319 -25.21 -15.33 2.14
C LYS A 319 -26.23 -14.69 3.09
N HIS A 320 -25.81 -13.65 3.81
CA HIS A 320 -26.60 -12.95 4.81
C HIS A 320 -27.00 -11.53 4.38
N ILE A 321 -26.71 -11.16 3.13
CA ILE A 321 -27.00 -9.84 2.59
C ILE A 321 -28.38 -9.85 1.94
N SER A 322 -29.25 -8.94 2.38
CA SER A 322 -30.63 -8.81 1.89
C SER A 322 -30.82 -7.68 0.88
N CYS A 323 -29.83 -6.80 0.68
CA CYS A 323 -29.91 -5.70 -0.29
C CYS A 323 -29.52 -6.15 -1.72
N PRO A 324 -29.90 -5.39 -2.76
CA PRO A 324 -29.41 -5.58 -4.11
C PRO A 324 -27.87 -5.60 -4.16
N LEU A 325 -27.30 -6.58 -4.87
CA LEU A 325 -25.86 -6.79 -4.98
C LEU A 325 -25.40 -6.79 -6.44
N LEU A 326 -24.36 -6.01 -6.74
CA LEU A 326 -23.61 -6.02 -7.98
C LEU A 326 -22.18 -6.52 -7.74
N ILE A 327 -21.72 -7.47 -8.55
CA ILE A 327 -20.32 -7.94 -8.56
C ILE A 327 -19.70 -7.55 -9.89
N LEU A 328 -18.56 -6.85 -9.84
CA LEU A 328 -17.74 -6.44 -10.98
C LEU A 328 -16.37 -7.10 -10.84
N HIS A 329 -15.86 -7.77 -11.88
CA HIS A 329 -14.52 -8.38 -11.84
C HIS A 329 -13.95 -8.48 -13.25
N ALA A 330 -12.78 -7.89 -13.49
CA ALA A 330 -12.06 -8.02 -14.75
C ALA A 330 -11.49 -9.45 -14.93
N GLU A 331 -11.67 -10.05 -16.10
CA GLU A 331 -11.13 -11.40 -16.39
C GLU A 331 -9.60 -11.44 -16.37
N ASP A 332 -8.96 -10.31 -16.68
CA ASP A 332 -7.51 -10.12 -16.75
C ASP A 332 -6.91 -9.43 -15.51
N ASP A 333 -7.63 -9.41 -14.38
CA ASP A 333 -7.16 -8.86 -13.12
C ASP A 333 -5.85 -9.55 -12.68
N PRO A 334 -4.71 -8.82 -12.63
CA PRO A 334 -3.41 -9.41 -12.31
C PRO A 334 -3.18 -9.54 -10.80
N VAL A 335 -4.07 -8.99 -9.97
CA VAL A 335 -3.94 -8.93 -8.51
C VAL A 335 -4.87 -9.95 -7.86
N VAL A 336 -6.19 -9.80 -8.07
CA VAL A 336 -7.22 -10.69 -7.51
C VAL A 336 -7.72 -11.60 -8.62
N PRO A 337 -7.39 -12.91 -8.61
CA PRO A 337 -7.79 -13.81 -9.68
C PRO A 337 -9.31 -13.87 -9.90
N PHE A 338 -9.76 -13.71 -11.15
CA PHE A 338 -11.18 -13.72 -11.55
C PHE A 338 -12.01 -14.89 -10.99
N HIS A 339 -11.40 -16.07 -10.88
CA HIS A 339 -12.10 -17.25 -10.36
C HIS A 339 -12.57 -17.10 -8.91
N LEU A 340 -11.96 -16.21 -8.11
CA LEU A 340 -12.41 -15.94 -6.74
C LEU A 340 -13.70 -15.13 -6.72
N GLY A 341 -13.83 -14.11 -7.55
CA GLY A 341 -15.08 -13.37 -7.70
C GLY A 341 -16.22 -14.26 -8.22
N ARG A 342 -15.90 -15.19 -9.14
CA ARG A 342 -16.86 -16.20 -9.60
C ARG A 342 -17.34 -17.11 -8.47
N LYS A 343 -16.45 -17.54 -7.56
CA LYS A 343 -16.84 -18.34 -6.38
C LYS A 343 -17.74 -17.57 -5.41
N VAL A 344 -17.52 -16.27 -5.24
CA VAL A 344 -18.42 -15.41 -4.44
C VAL A 344 -19.82 -15.38 -5.07
N LEU A 345 -19.91 -15.22 -6.40
CA LEU A 345 -21.18 -15.29 -7.12
C LEU A 345 -21.86 -16.67 -7.01
N ASP A 346 -21.11 -17.76 -7.15
CA ASP A 346 -21.66 -19.11 -7.04
C ASP A 346 -22.16 -19.42 -5.62
N SER A 347 -21.54 -18.82 -4.60
CA SER A 347 -21.98 -18.94 -3.19
C SER A 347 -23.36 -18.32 -2.95
N LEU A 348 -23.75 -17.32 -3.75
CA LEU A 348 -25.11 -16.74 -3.76
C LEU A 348 -26.10 -17.62 -4.52
N ARG A 349 -25.68 -18.15 -5.67
CA ARG A 349 -26.52 -19.00 -6.52
C ARG A 349 -26.92 -20.30 -5.82
N GLY A 350 -26.02 -20.87 -5.02
CA GLY A 350 -26.33 -22.04 -4.18
C GLY A 350 -27.56 -21.79 -3.31
N LEU A 351 -27.66 -20.62 -2.66
CA LEU A 351 -28.82 -20.25 -1.85
C LEU A 351 -30.09 -20.05 -2.66
N LEU A 352 -29.99 -19.40 -3.83
CA LEU A 352 -31.15 -19.19 -4.71
C LEU A 352 -31.69 -20.52 -5.24
N SER A 353 -30.79 -21.46 -5.59
CA SER A 353 -31.19 -22.80 -6.04
C SER A 353 -31.83 -23.67 -4.95
N GLU A 354 -31.46 -23.45 -3.68
CA GLU A 354 -32.07 -24.12 -2.53
C GLU A 354 -33.41 -23.48 -2.10
N SER A 355 -33.65 -22.22 -2.47
CA SER A 355 -34.81 -21.44 -2.00
C SER A 355 -35.97 -21.31 -2.99
N THR A 356 -35.80 -21.50 -4.32
CA THR A 356 -36.87 -21.85 -5.30
C THR A 356 -36.34 -21.88 -6.76
N PRO A 357 -36.86 -22.74 -7.67
CA PRO A 357 -36.41 -22.82 -9.08
C PRO A 357 -36.93 -21.71 -10.02
N ASP A 358 -37.93 -20.92 -9.61
CA ASP A 358 -38.69 -20.04 -10.52
C ASP A 358 -38.89 -18.64 -9.93
N CYS A 359 -37.84 -17.81 -9.88
CA CYS A 359 -37.95 -16.34 -9.98
C CYS A 359 -36.58 -15.67 -9.82
N CYS A 360 -36.14 -14.97 -10.87
CA CYS A 360 -35.49 -13.65 -10.83
C CYS A 360 -34.44 -13.51 -11.94
N SER A 361 -34.68 -12.55 -12.83
CA SER A 361 -33.72 -12.13 -13.85
C SER A 361 -32.54 -11.42 -13.19
N LEU A 362 -31.38 -12.07 -13.16
CA LEU A 362 -30.10 -11.40 -12.96
C LEU A 362 -29.83 -10.53 -14.20
N HIS A 363 -29.69 -9.21 -14.04
CA HIS A 363 -29.05 -8.39 -15.06
C HIS A 363 -27.53 -8.48 -14.86
N GLN A 364 -26.93 -9.37 -15.65
CA GLN A 364 -25.51 -9.68 -15.64
C GLN A 364 -24.84 -8.87 -16.76
N LYS A 365 -23.94 -7.96 -16.42
CA LYS A 365 -22.84 -7.55 -17.30
C LYS A 365 -21.56 -8.01 -16.60
N LEU A 366 -21.02 -9.14 -17.07
CA LEU A 366 -19.63 -9.51 -16.82
C LEU A 366 -18.75 -8.62 -17.69
#